data_AF-A0A3B3E1P7-F1
#
_entry.id   AF-A0A3B3E1P7-F1
#
_cell.length_a   1.000
_cell.length_b   1.000
_cell.length_c   1.000
_cell.angle_alpha   90.00
_cell.angle_beta   90.00
_cell.angle_gamma   90.00
#
_symmetry.space_group_name_H-M   'P 1'
#
loop_
_entity.id
_entity.type
_entity.pdbx_description
1 polymer ?
#
loop_
_entity_poly.entity_id
_entity_poly.type
_entity_poly.pdbx_seq_one_letter_code
_entity_poly.pdbx_strand_id
1 'polypeptide(L)'
;MDSNQESKDGSDRSELVSEDGKNTKSVLCQRCGCKVLCPGMAVFAEKELFLPAMQKKRSLNSTEDSVDGDTLTSHWLVDDMYTFENVGFTKDVGRIKYLICADCEIGPIGWHCLDDKKCFYVALERVNHA
;
A
#
# COMPACT_ATOMS: atom_id res chain seq x y z
N MET A 1 -36.82 16.55 2.27
CA MET A 1 -35.64 17.20 1.65
C MET A 1 -34.52 16.21 1.80
N ASP A 2 -34.59 15.18 0.96
CA ASP A 2 -33.76 13.99 1.03
C ASP A 2 -32.44 14.31 0.33
N SER A 3 -31.37 14.46 1.12
CA SER A 3 -30.02 14.65 0.60
C SER A 3 -29.44 13.27 0.34
N ASN A 4 -29.60 12.81 -0.90
CA ASN A 4 -28.98 11.59 -1.41
C ASN A 4 -27.49 11.89 -1.66
N GLN A 5 -26.63 11.47 -0.73
CA GLN A 5 -25.18 11.62 -0.86
C GLN A 5 -24.64 10.40 -1.60
N GLU A 6 -24.56 10.50 -2.93
CA GLU A 6 -23.99 9.46 -3.78
C GLU A 6 -22.47 9.35 -3.58
N SER A 7 -22.07 8.11 -3.38
CA SER A 7 -20.74 7.57 -3.13
C SER A 7 -19.78 7.87 -4.30
N LYS A 8 -18.74 8.67 -4.05
CA LYS A 8 -17.61 8.87 -4.99
C LYS A 8 -16.50 7.83 -4.73
N ASP A 9 -16.74 6.56 -5.06
CA ASP A 9 -15.67 5.53 -4.96
C ASP A 9 -15.60 4.56 -6.16
N GLY A 10 -16.52 4.68 -7.13
CA GLY A 10 -16.62 3.72 -8.24
C GLY A 10 -15.83 4.04 -9.51
N SER A 11 -15.41 5.30 -9.73
CA SER A 11 -14.90 5.72 -11.05
C SER A 11 -13.38 5.64 -11.24
N ASP A 12 -12.57 5.60 -10.18
CA ASP A 12 -11.10 5.66 -10.30
C ASP A 12 -10.47 4.28 -10.60
N ARG A 13 -11.08 3.20 -10.06
CA ARG A 13 -10.53 1.83 -10.11
C ARG A 13 -10.33 1.32 -11.55
N SER A 14 -11.29 1.58 -12.44
CA SER A 14 -11.26 1.10 -13.82
C SER A 14 -10.13 1.72 -14.67
N GLU A 15 -9.62 2.89 -14.28
CA GLU A 15 -8.48 3.51 -14.97
C GLU A 15 -7.12 3.00 -14.47
N LEU A 16 -7.10 2.41 -13.28
CA LEU A 16 -5.88 1.94 -12.61
C LEU A 16 -5.56 0.47 -12.90
N VAL A 17 -6.57 -0.33 -13.26
CA VAL A 17 -6.43 -1.78 -13.49
C VAL A 17 -6.61 -2.10 -14.98
N SER A 18 -5.64 -2.79 -15.56
CA SER A 18 -5.71 -3.28 -16.95
C SER A 18 -6.60 -4.52 -17.07
N GLU A 19 -6.88 -4.96 -18.30
CA GLU A 19 -7.68 -6.16 -18.57
C GLU A 19 -7.07 -7.44 -17.97
N ASP A 20 -5.75 -7.51 -17.85
CA ASP A 20 -5.02 -8.61 -17.20
C ASP A 20 -4.87 -8.42 -15.68
N GLY A 21 -5.56 -7.43 -15.11
CA GLY A 21 -5.61 -7.19 -13.67
C GLY A 21 -4.42 -6.43 -13.10
N LYS A 22 -3.57 -5.82 -13.95
CA LYS A 22 -2.33 -5.15 -13.52
C LYS A 22 -2.46 -3.65 -13.36
N ASN A 23 -1.52 -3.03 -12.66
CA ASN A 23 -1.47 -1.58 -12.55
C ASN A 23 -1.13 -0.91 -13.89
N THR A 24 -2.01 -0.06 -14.40
CA THR A 24 -1.78 0.70 -15.65
C THR A 24 -0.87 1.90 -15.46
N LYS A 25 -0.85 2.47 -14.25
CA LYS A 25 -0.10 3.67 -13.86
C LYS A 25 1.08 3.29 -12.95
N SER A 26 2.08 4.18 -12.88
CA SER A 26 3.16 4.04 -11.90
C SER A 26 2.61 4.25 -10.49
N VAL A 27 3.14 3.54 -9.50
CA VAL A 27 2.78 3.73 -8.09
C VAL A 27 3.82 4.60 -7.42
N LEU A 28 3.38 5.71 -6.82
CA LEU A 28 4.24 6.73 -6.25
C LEU A 28 3.94 6.95 -4.76
N CYS A 29 4.96 7.32 -3.99
CA CYS A 29 4.76 7.79 -2.63
C CYS A 29 3.95 9.11 -2.62
N GLN A 30 2.84 9.14 -1.90
CA GLN A 30 1.99 10.34 -1.79
C GLN A 30 2.67 11.54 -1.10
N ARG A 31 3.82 11.34 -0.43
CA ARG A 31 4.51 12.39 0.33
C ARG A 31 5.63 13.07 -0.45
N CYS A 32 6.41 12.31 -1.21
CA CYS A 32 7.58 12.84 -1.94
C CYS A 32 7.60 12.51 -3.44
N GLY A 33 6.62 11.75 -3.95
CA GLY A 33 6.57 11.35 -5.35
C GLY A 33 7.57 10.26 -5.76
N CYS A 34 8.34 9.72 -4.81
CA CYS A 34 9.26 8.60 -5.05
C CYS A 34 8.53 7.43 -5.70
N LYS A 35 9.11 6.85 -6.77
CA LYS A 35 8.50 5.75 -7.51
C LYS A 35 8.67 4.43 -6.75
N VAL A 36 7.55 3.81 -6.41
CA VAL A 36 7.48 2.52 -5.71
C VAL A 36 7.39 1.37 -6.72
N LEU A 37 6.54 1.50 -7.75
CA LEU A 37 6.37 0.48 -8.80
C LEU A 37 6.23 1.13 -10.18
N CYS A 38 6.75 0.44 -11.20
CA CYS A 38 6.47 0.73 -12.60
C CYS A 38 5.08 0.19 -13.02
N PRO A 39 4.49 0.70 -14.12
CA PRO A 39 3.29 0.13 -14.73
C PRO A 39 3.47 -1.35 -15.08
N GLY A 40 2.44 -2.17 -14.88
CA GLY A 40 2.41 -3.59 -15.25
C GLY A 40 3.19 -4.53 -14.32
N MET A 41 3.63 -4.03 -13.16
CA MET A 41 4.51 -4.76 -12.23
C MET A 41 3.77 -5.30 -10.99
N ALA A 42 2.50 -4.98 -10.82
CA ALA A 42 1.67 -5.48 -9.73
C ALA A 42 0.28 -5.85 -10.23
N VAL A 43 -0.36 -6.79 -9.54
CA VAL A 43 -1.72 -7.25 -9.81
C VAL A 43 -2.65 -6.70 -8.75
N PHE A 44 -3.85 -6.28 -9.14
CA PHE A 44 -4.86 -5.83 -8.20
C PHE A 44 -5.33 -6.99 -7.33
N ALA A 45 -5.41 -6.78 -6.02
CA ALA A 45 -5.84 -7.78 -5.06
C ALA A 45 -6.73 -7.16 -3.97
N GLU A 46 -7.83 -7.85 -3.68
CA GLU A 46 -8.70 -7.51 -2.55
C GLU A 46 -8.39 -8.42 -1.36
N LYS A 47 -7.99 -7.81 -0.25
CA LYS A 47 -7.65 -8.49 1.00
C LYS A 47 -7.75 -7.50 2.13
N GLU A 48 -8.48 -7.84 3.19
CA GLU A 48 -8.54 -7.01 4.40
C GLU A 48 -7.20 -7.07 5.14
N LEU A 49 -6.52 -5.93 5.19
CA LEU A 49 -5.22 -5.79 5.87
C LEU A 49 -5.25 -4.53 6.74
N PHE A 50 -4.90 -4.71 8.01
CA PHE A 50 -4.75 -3.59 8.93
C PHE A 50 -3.39 -2.92 8.73
N LEU A 51 -3.41 -1.63 8.39
CA LEU A 51 -2.23 -0.78 8.27
C LEU A 51 -2.30 0.34 9.32
N PRO A 52 -1.32 0.41 10.24
CA PRO A 52 -1.15 1.56 11.13
C PRO A 52 -1.20 2.90 10.38
N ALA A 53 -1.58 3.96 11.10
CA ALA A 53 -1.56 5.32 10.58
C ALA A 53 -0.19 5.67 10.02
N MET A 54 -0.16 6.43 8.92
CA MET A 54 1.09 6.81 8.28
C MET A 54 1.93 7.70 9.20
N GLN A 55 3.15 7.27 9.48
CA GLN A 55 4.10 7.95 10.32
C GLN A 55 5.54 7.68 9.85
N LYS A 56 6.52 8.34 10.48
CA LYS A 56 7.93 8.06 10.19
C LYS A 56 8.33 6.70 10.76
N LYS A 57 9.22 5.98 10.07
CA LYS A 57 9.74 4.65 10.44
C LYS A 57 10.09 4.47 11.93
N ARG A 58 10.64 5.50 12.59
CA ARG A 58 11.04 5.43 14.01
C ARG A 58 9.85 5.22 14.97
N SER A 59 8.66 5.70 14.60
CA SER A 59 7.46 5.65 15.44
C SER A 59 6.66 4.35 15.27
N LEU A 60 6.90 3.57 14.21
CA LEU A 60 6.21 2.29 13.95
C LEU A 60 6.65 1.14 14.87
N ASN A 61 7.68 1.35 15.69
CA ASN A 61 8.23 0.31 16.56
C ASN A 61 7.64 0.33 17.99
N SER A 62 6.70 1.23 18.28
CA SER A 62 6.12 1.37 19.61
C SER A 62 4.94 0.41 19.79
N THR A 63 5.12 -0.57 20.68
CA THR A 63 4.10 -1.51 21.15
C THR A 63 3.21 -0.87 22.21
N GLU A 64 2.41 0.13 21.83
CA GLU A 64 1.41 0.75 22.73
C GLU A 64 0.00 0.28 22.34
N ASP A 65 -0.84 0.02 23.33
CA ASP A 65 -2.06 -0.82 23.32
C ASP A 65 -3.26 -0.34 22.47
N SER A 66 -3.06 0.63 21.58
CA SER A 66 -4.01 0.95 20.51
C SER A 66 -3.27 1.64 19.37
N VAL A 67 -2.74 0.85 18.44
CA VAL A 67 -2.13 1.40 17.23
C VAL A 67 -3.26 1.94 16.35
N ASP A 68 -3.37 3.27 16.26
CA ASP A 68 -4.28 3.93 15.34
C ASP A 68 -3.96 3.53 13.89
N GLY A 69 -4.97 3.31 13.07
CA GLY A 69 -4.80 2.81 11.70
C GLY A 69 -6.09 2.38 11.04
N ASP A 70 -5.96 1.91 9.80
CA ASP A 70 -7.08 1.62 8.92
C ASP A 70 -7.04 0.15 8.48
N THR A 71 -8.21 -0.48 8.39
CA THR A 71 -8.36 -1.75 7.66
C THR A 71 -8.65 -1.43 6.20
N LEU A 72 -7.67 -1.68 5.35
CA LEU A 72 -7.75 -1.42 3.91
C LEU A 72 -8.06 -2.72 3.18
N THR A 73 -8.76 -2.62 2.06
CA THR A 73 -9.19 -3.80 1.28
C THR A 73 -8.48 -3.88 -0.06
N SER A 74 -8.07 -2.76 -0.63
CA SER A 74 -7.66 -2.65 -2.03
C SER A 74 -6.15 -2.45 -2.14
N HIS A 75 -5.47 -3.41 -2.78
CA HIS A 75 -4.01 -3.46 -2.80
C HIS A 75 -3.45 -3.81 -4.18
N TRP A 76 -2.21 -3.38 -4.41
CA TRP A 76 -1.32 -3.94 -5.41
C TRP A 76 -0.55 -5.09 -4.80
N LEU A 77 -0.76 -6.30 -5.31
CA LEU A 77 0.00 -7.48 -5.00
C LEU A 77 1.22 -7.57 -5.91
N VAL A 78 2.38 -7.67 -5.27
CA VAL A 78 3.69 -7.89 -5.91
C VAL A 78 4.21 -9.23 -5.41
N ASP A 79 4.78 -10.02 -6.31
CA ASP A 79 5.20 -11.40 -6.04
C ASP A 79 6.69 -11.56 -5.69
N ASP A 80 7.49 -10.54 -6.01
CA ASP A 80 8.92 -10.49 -5.73
C ASP A 80 9.34 -9.10 -5.21
N MET A 81 10.18 -9.06 -4.18
CA MET A 81 10.72 -7.81 -3.64
C MET A 81 11.60 -7.06 -4.64
N TYR A 82 12.20 -7.76 -5.61
CA TYR A 82 13.05 -7.14 -6.64
C TYR A 82 12.24 -6.41 -7.72
N THR A 83 10.91 -6.55 -7.71
CA THR A 83 9.99 -5.85 -8.61
C THR A 83 9.77 -4.38 -8.19
N PHE A 84 10.07 -4.03 -6.93
CA PHE A 84 9.96 -2.66 -6.46
C PHE A 84 11.11 -1.79 -6.97
N GLU A 85 10.80 -0.55 -7.33
CA GLU A 85 11.79 0.45 -7.72
C GLU A 85 12.46 1.04 -6.47
N ASN A 86 11.67 1.64 -5.57
CA ASN A 86 12.16 2.26 -4.35
C ASN A 86 11.21 1.97 -3.19
N VAL A 87 11.51 0.93 -2.41
CA VAL A 87 10.74 0.57 -1.22
C VAL A 87 11.67 0.27 -0.05
N GLY A 88 11.26 0.68 1.14
CA GLY A 88 11.89 0.29 2.40
C GLY A 88 11.04 -0.70 3.17
N PHE A 89 11.68 -1.49 4.03
CA PHE A 89 11.00 -2.38 4.97
C PHE A 89 11.25 -1.93 6.41
N THR A 90 10.25 -2.08 7.27
CA THR A 90 10.40 -1.92 8.72
C THR A 90 11.09 -3.14 9.34
N LYS A 91 11.38 -3.04 10.65
CA LYS A 91 11.60 -4.22 11.47
C LYS A 91 10.32 -5.04 11.57
N ASP A 92 10.48 -6.30 11.95
CA ASP A 92 9.39 -7.24 12.09
C ASP A 92 8.55 -6.87 13.30
N VAL A 93 7.24 -6.75 13.11
CA VAL A 93 6.25 -6.62 14.18
C VAL A 93 5.47 -7.93 14.20
N GLY A 94 5.90 -8.84 15.08
CA GLY A 94 5.43 -10.23 15.04
C GLY A 94 5.86 -10.93 13.75
N ARG A 95 4.89 -11.31 12.90
CA ARG A 95 5.12 -11.97 11.60
C ARG A 95 4.93 -11.03 10.40
N ILE A 96 4.86 -9.72 10.65
CA ILE A 96 4.55 -8.71 9.66
C ILE A 96 5.76 -7.79 9.45
N LYS A 97 6.09 -7.53 8.19
CA LYS A 97 6.92 -6.40 7.77
C LYS A 97 6.05 -5.37 7.09
N TYR A 98 6.17 -4.11 7.48
CA TYR A 98 5.53 -3.02 6.78
C TYR A 98 6.45 -2.47 5.70
N LEU A 99 5.85 -2.07 4.58
CA LEU A 99 6.53 -1.38 3.49
C LEU A 99 6.41 0.13 3.73
N ILE A 100 7.50 0.85 3.51
CA ILE A 100 7.60 2.31 3.65
C ILE A 100 8.23 2.90 2.40
N CYS A 101 8.08 4.21 2.19
CA CYS A 101 8.83 4.90 1.15
C CYS A 101 10.34 4.85 1.44
N ALA A 102 11.16 4.54 0.44
CA ALA A 102 12.62 4.49 0.61
C ALA A 102 13.25 5.89 0.82
N ASP A 103 12.69 6.93 0.19
CA ASP A 103 13.29 8.27 0.21
C ASP A 103 12.92 9.06 1.47
N CYS A 104 11.62 9.13 1.79
CA CYS A 104 11.14 9.93 2.92
C CYS A 104 10.91 9.13 4.21
N GLU A 105 11.04 7.79 4.16
CA GLU A 105 10.83 6.87 5.27
C GLU A 105 9.46 6.98 5.96
N ILE A 106 8.45 7.53 5.27
CA ILE A 106 7.07 7.60 5.73
C ILE A 106 6.31 6.35 5.26
N GLY A 107 5.56 5.74 6.17
CA GLY A 107 4.64 4.64 5.89
C GLY A 107 3.84 4.25 7.14
N PRO A 108 3.11 3.13 7.15
CA PRO A 108 3.16 2.08 6.16
C PRO A 108 2.39 2.46 4.88
N ILE A 109 3.01 2.18 3.74
CA ILE A 109 2.37 2.19 2.41
C ILE A 109 1.95 0.78 1.97
N GLY A 110 2.44 -0.25 2.68
CA GLY A 110 2.14 -1.63 2.37
C GLY A 110 2.45 -2.59 3.50
N TRP A 111 2.19 -3.86 3.25
CA TRP A 111 2.19 -4.95 4.22
C TRP A 111 2.75 -6.23 3.60
N HIS A 112 3.51 -6.98 4.38
CA HIS A 112 4.07 -8.27 3.98
C HIS A 112 4.05 -9.26 5.15
N CYS A 113 3.62 -10.49 4.88
CA CYS A 113 3.67 -11.60 5.84
C CYS A 113 4.98 -12.36 5.68
N LEU A 114 5.70 -12.60 6.78
CA LEU A 114 6.91 -13.44 6.73
C LEU A 114 6.61 -14.91 6.42
N ASP A 115 5.38 -15.38 6.68
CA ASP A 115 4.94 -16.73 6.32
C ASP A 115 4.73 -16.89 4.80
N ASP A 116 4.49 -15.78 4.09
CA ASP A 116 4.28 -15.76 2.65
C ASP A 116 5.30 -14.85 1.95
N LYS A 117 6.43 -15.46 1.59
CA LYS A 117 7.58 -14.78 0.98
C LYS A 117 7.28 -14.16 -0.39
N LYS A 118 6.13 -14.46 -0.99
CA LYS A 118 5.75 -14.03 -2.34
C LYS A 118 4.55 -13.09 -2.35
N CYS A 119 4.07 -12.63 -1.19
CA CYS A 119 2.95 -11.70 -1.16
C CYS A 119 3.34 -10.40 -0.48
N PHE A 120 3.55 -9.37 -1.28
CA PHE A 120 3.77 -8.00 -0.85
C PHE A 120 2.59 -7.15 -1.31
N TYR A 121 1.90 -6.52 -0.37
CA TYR A 121 0.70 -5.73 -0.65
C TYR A 121 1.01 -4.24 -0.49
N VAL A 122 0.75 -3.42 -1.50
CA VAL A 122 0.82 -1.96 -1.42
C VAL A 122 -0.60 -1.41 -1.43
N ALA A 123 -1.00 -0.68 -0.40
CA ALA A 123 -2.37 -0.20 -0.28
C ALA A 123 -2.62 0.99 -1.20
N LEU A 124 -3.68 0.91 -2.02
CA LEU A 124 -4.01 1.96 -3.00
C LEU A 124 -4.23 3.33 -2.32
N GLU A 125 -4.89 3.35 -1.17
CA GLU A 125 -5.18 4.58 -0.40
C GLU A 125 -3.93 5.24 0.21
N ARG A 126 -2.79 4.53 0.25
CA ARG A 126 -1.56 5.03 0.87
C ARG A 126 -0.52 5.53 -0.16
N VAL A 127 -0.86 5.49 -1.45
CA VAL A 127 0.01 5.85 -2.58
C VAL A 127 -0.74 6.70 -3.62
N ASN A 128 0.01 7.34 -4.52
CA ASN A 128 -0.54 8.04 -5.69
C ASN A 128 -0.25 7.25 -6.96
N HIS A 129 -1.00 7.55 -8.02
CA HIS A 129 -0.85 6.91 -9.33
C HIS A 129 -0.64 7.96 -10.43
N ALA A 130 0.35 7.75 -11.30
CA ALA A 130 0.71 8.67 -12.39
C ALA A 130 1.16 7.93 -13.65
#